data_AF-A0A965VPC9-F1
#
_entry.id   AF-A0A965VPC9-F1
#
_cell.length_a   1.000
_cell.length_b   1.000
_cell.length_c   1.000
_cell.angle_alpha   90.00
_cell.angle_beta   90.00
_cell.angle_gamma   90.00
#
_symmetry.space_group_name_H-M   'P 1'
#
loop_
_entity.id
_entity.type
_entity.pdbx_description
1 polymer ?
#
loop_
_entity_poly.entity_id
_entity_poly.type
_entity_poly.pdbx_seq_one_letter_code
_entity_poly.pdbx_strand_id
1 'polypeptide(L)'
;MGSSIGRTLDRLCASRASASPRWLARRSSDDHMNWRFYLPQRWPMWAALWMLKSLARRDYSASLRFGRRLGEFARRLPLPQKKVVRRNIELCFPEMSEAERQRLLEQHFCEAGISLPETAFAWFLPREKLLSLARFEGLDEFDRLIASGRGVILLAAHFTTLEIGARFITAAREVHAVYKPSSDPLLSEFFRKYRGAVAASMIASDDIRAMVRALKAGGAVWYAPDQAFRGKGAEMVPFFGIPVATNTATSRLARLTGAAVLPYFVERLPGEEGYVVRIGPALENFPGADSVSDTLRHHELIEAEVRRLPAQYLWLHKRFKGLSAEYSVRY
;
A
#
# COMPACT_ATOMS: atom_id res chain seq x y z
N MET A 1 -10.94 17.22 -24.96
CA MET A 1 -10.17 16.26 -24.14
C MET A 1 -11.00 15.07 -23.61
N GLY A 2 -12.11 14.67 -24.27
CA GLY A 2 -12.99 13.58 -23.78
C GLY A 2 -12.77 12.20 -24.42
N SER A 3 -12.03 12.07 -25.53
CA SER A 3 -11.94 10.82 -26.32
C SER A 3 -10.72 9.93 -26.01
N SER A 4 -9.78 10.41 -25.18
CA SER A 4 -8.62 9.64 -24.72
C SER A 4 -8.94 8.86 -23.44
N ILE A 5 -9.66 9.48 -22.50
CA ILE A 5 -10.03 8.87 -21.20
C ILE A 5 -11.01 7.69 -21.38
N GLY A 6 -11.98 7.80 -22.31
CA GLY A 6 -12.95 6.72 -22.57
C GLY A 6 -12.30 5.43 -23.07
N ARG A 7 -11.34 5.53 -24.01
CA ARG A 7 -10.64 4.35 -24.56
C ARG A 7 -9.73 3.65 -23.53
N THR A 8 -9.21 4.38 -22.56
CA THR A 8 -8.42 3.82 -21.45
C THR A 8 -9.28 3.04 -20.45
N LEU A 9 -10.49 3.53 -20.15
CA LEU A 9 -11.44 2.82 -19.28
C LEU A 9 -11.94 1.51 -19.92
N ASP A 10 -12.22 1.50 -21.22
CA ASP A 10 -12.67 0.30 -21.93
C ASP A 10 -11.61 -0.83 -21.89
N ARG A 11 -10.32 -0.49 -22.04
CA ARG A 11 -9.21 -1.45 -21.90
C ARG A 11 -9.03 -1.96 -20.46
N LEU A 12 -9.30 -1.14 -19.45
CA LEU A 12 -9.26 -1.55 -18.04
C LEU A 12 -10.46 -2.43 -17.66
N CYS A 13 -11.59 -2.28 -18.33
CA CYS A 13 -12.82 -3.04 -18.07
C CYS A 13 -12.87 -4.42 -18.75
N ALA A 14 -12.23 -4.59 -19.91
CA ALA A 14 -12.36 -5.79 -20.73
C ALA A 14 -11.69 -7.07 -20.18
N SER A 15 -10.78 -6.99 -19.20
CA SER A 15 -9.87 -8.10 -18.88
C SER A 15 -10.23 -9.00 -17.69
N ARG A 16 -11.41 -8.84 -17.05
CA ARG A 16 -11.79 -9.71 -15.91
C ARG A 16 -12.46 -11.02 -16.32
N ALA A 17 -12.56 -11.30 -17.62
CA ALA A 17 -13.11 -12.53 -18.16
C ALA A 17 -12.01 -13.58 -18.42
N SER A 18 -11.30 -14.03 -17.38
CA SER A 18 -10.59 -15.31 -17.47
C SER A 18 -10.58 -16.01 -16.11
N ALA A 19 -10.78 -17.32 -16.15
CA ALA A 19 -11.28 -18.13 -15.05
C ALA A 19 -10.26 -18.29 -13.91
N SER A 20 -10.52 -17.65 -12.77
CA SER A 20 -9.98 -18.09 -11.49
C SER A 20 -10.35 -19.58 -11.26
N PRO A 21 -9.41 -20.47 -10.87
CA PRO A 21 -9.71 -21.86 -10.57
C PRO A 21 -10.85 -21.99 -9.54
N ARG A 22 -11.84 -22.83 -9.84
CA ARG A 22 -13.08 -23.06 -9.05
C ARG A 22 -12.87 -23.29 -7.54
N TRP A 23 -11.66 -23.65 -7.09
CA TRP A 23 -11.33 -23.94 -5.70
C TRP A 23 -10.78 -22.76 -4.89
N LEU A 24 -10.53 -21.59 -5.50
CA LEU A 24 -10.26 -20.33 -4.79
C LEU A 24 -11.54 -19.59 -4.38
N ALA A 25 -12.68 -19.94 -4.97
CA ALA A 25 -13.99 -19.39 -4.65
C ALA A 25 -14.65 -20.11 -3.46
N ARG A 26 -14.00 -20.15 -2.30
CA ARG A 26 -14.77 -20.30 -1.05
C ARG A 26 -15.33 -18.93 -0.70
N ARG A 27 -16.47 -18.57 -1.31
CA ARG A 27 -17.42 -17.69 -0.61
C ARG A 27 -17.84 -18.47 0.63
N SER A 28 -17.40 -18.05 1.81
CA SER A 28 -17.97 -18.57 3.05
C SER A 28 -19.44 -18.16 3.08
N SER A 29 -20.30 -19.10 2.72
CA SER A 29 -21.72 -19.08 3.01
C SER A 29 -21.86 -19.16 4.53
N ASP A 30 -21.92 -17.99 5.17
CA ASP A 30 -22.54 -17.72 6.47
C ASP A 30 -22.38 -16.21 6.74
N ASP A 31 -23.27 -15.40 6.16
CA ASP A 31 -23.25 -13.93 6.25
C ASP A 31 -23.91 -13.43 7.54
N HIS A 32 -23.75 -14.16 8.64
CA HIS A 32 -24.25 -13.77 9.96
C HIS A 32 -23.13 -13.10 10.74
N MET A 33 -23.09 -11.77 10.62
CA MET A 33 -22.19 -10.95 11.41
C MET A 33 -22.48 -11.17 12.90
N ASN A 34 -21.44 -11.50 13.68
CA ASN A 34 -21.58 -11.88 15.08
C ASN A 34 -22.36 -10.79 15.85
N TRP A 35 -23.43 -11.18 16.56
CA TRP A 35 -24.28 -10.23 17.31
C TRP A 35 -23.48 -9.37 18.31
N ARG A 36 -22.36 -9.90 18.83
CA ARG A 36 -21.43 -9.19 19.72
C ARG A 36 -20.82 -7.93 19.08
N PHE A 37 -20.85 -7.81 17.76
CA PHE A 37 -20.40 -6.61 17.06
C PHE A 37 -21.38 -5.44 17.15
N TYR A 38 -22.62 -5.66 17.57
CA TYR A 38 -23.63 -4.61 17.75
C TYR A 38 -23.76 -4.12 19.20
N LEU A 39 -23.00 -4.72 20.12
CA LEU A 39 -22.97 -4.30 21.51
C LEU A 39 -22.48 -2.84 21.66
N PRO A 40 -22.92 -2.11 22.71
CA PRO A 40 -22.56 -0.70 22.91
C PRO A 40 -21.06 -0.41 22.89
N GLN A 41 -20.22 -1.36 23.34
CA GLN A 41 -18.75 -1.20 23.30
C GLN A 41 -18.18 -1.07 21.88
N ARG A 42 -18.94 -1.48 20.85
CA ARG A 42 -18.56 -1.43 19.44
C ARG A 42 -19.12 -0.22 18.69
N TRP A 43 -20.01 0.56 19.30
CA TRP A 43 -20.61 1.74 18.67
C TRP A 43 -19.59 2.79 18.20
N PRO A 44 -18.47 3.06 18.91
CA PRO A 44 -17.45 3.97 18.39
C PRO A 44 -16.83 3.51 17.06
N MET A 45 -16.61 2.20 16.90
CA MET A 45 -16.10 1.63 15.64
C MET A 45 -17.14 1.79 14.52
N TRP A 46 -18.41 1.51 14.80
CA TRP A 46 -19.49 1.71 13.83
C TRP A 46 -19.65 3.18 13.44
N ALA A 47 -19.54 4.11 14.40
CA ALA A 47 -19.56 5.53 14.13
C ALA A 47 -18.38 5.94 13.23
N ALA A 48 -17.18 5.44 13.49
CA ALA A 48 -16.00 5.68 12.67
C ALA A 48 -16.18 5.14 11.24
N LEU A 49 -16.74 3.94 11.09
CA LEU A 49 -17.02 3.33 9.78
C LEU A 49 -18.11 4.07 9.01
N TRP A 50 -19.16 4.55 9.70
CA TRP A 50 -20.21 5.36 9.10
C TRP A 50 -19.68 6.73 8.66
N MET A 51 -18.82 7.35 9.48
CA MET A 51 -18.09 8.55 9.11
C MET A 51 -17.21 8.32 7.88
N LEU A 52 -16.47 7.21 7.83
CA LEU A 52 -15.67 6.86 6.65
C LEU A 52 -16.56 6.69 5.41
N LYS A 53 -17.68 5.98 5.53
CA LYS A 53 -18.65 5.80 4.43
C LYS A 53 -19.26 7.11 3.95
N SER A 54 -19.51 8.07 4.85
CA SER A 54 -20.07 9.37 4.47
C SER A 54 -19.05 10.22 3.69
N LEU A 55 -17.75 10.13 3.99
CA LEU A 55 -16.70 10.79 3.22
C LEU A 55 -16.66 10.34 1.74
N ALA A 56 -16.95 9.07 1.46
CA ALA A 56 -16.99 8.56 0.08
C ALA A 56 -18.19 9.09 -0.74
N ARG A 57 -19.25 9.58 -0.08
CA ARG A 57 -20.43 10.17 -0.74
C ARG A 57 -20.27 11.65 -1.06
N ARG A 58 -19.31 12.31 -0.42
CA ARG A 58 -19.03 13.72 -0.68
C ARG A 58 -18.34 13.86 -2.03
N ASP A 59 -18.41 15.08 -2.55
CA ASP A 59 -17.59 15.49 -3.68
C ASP A 59 -16.09 15.23 -3.41
N TYR A 60 -15.39 14.75 -4.44
CA TYR A 60 -13.99 14.29 -4.35
C TYR A 60 -13.10 15.39 -3.77
N SER A 61 -13.23 16.59 -4.32
CA SER A 61 -12.49 17.79 -3.97
C SER A 61 -12.74 18.20 -2.52
N ALA A 62 -14.00 18.18 -2.08
CA ALA A 62 -14.36 18.49 -0.70
C ALA A 62 -13.74 17.49 0.30
N SER A 63 -13.69 16.21 -0.05
CA SER A 63 -13.08 15.17 0.78
C SER A 63 -11.56 15.30 0.88
N LEU A 64 -10.87 15.63 -0.22
CA LEU A 64 -9.42 15.90 -0.17
C LEU A 64 -9.09 17.13 0.69
N ARG A 65 -9.84 18.23 0.54
CA ARG A 65 -9.68 19.44 1.38
C ARG A 65 -9.92 19.15 2.85
N PHE A 66 -10.93 18.32 3.15
CA PHE A 66 -11.17 17.85 4.52
C PHE A 66 -9.97 17.07 5.06
N GLY A 67 -9.45 16.10 4.31
CA GLY A 67 -8.27 15.33 4.70
C GLY A 67 -7.04 16.21 4.96
N ARG A 68 -6.76 17.17 4.07
CA ARG A 68 -5.66 18.13 4.23
C ARG A 68 -5.79 18.92 5.54
N ARG A 69 -6.97 19.52 5.79
CA ARG A 69 -7.25 20.27 7.03
C ARG A 69 -7.17 19.41 8.28
N LEU A 70 -7.62 18.16 8.20
CA LEU A 70 -7.49 17.20 9.30
C LEU A 70 -6.00 16.95 9.62
N GLY A 71 -5.16 16.78 8.61
CA GLY A 71 -3.72 16.65 8.75
C GLY A 71 -3.07 17.88 9.41
N GLU A 72 -3.41 19.08 8.92
CA GLU A 72 -2.95 20.35 9.49
C GLU A 72 -3.33 20.50 10.96
N PHE A 73 -4.55 20.09 11.32
CA PHE A 73 -5.03 20.09 12.70
C PHE A 73 -4.28 19.06 13.55
N ALA A 74 -4.16 17.82 13.09
CA ALA A 74 -3.47 16.74 13.80
C ALA A 74 -2.01 17.12 14.13
N ARG A 75 -1.33 17.84 13.24
CA ARG A 75 0.04 18.34 13.46
C ARG A 75 0.16 19.31 14.66
N ARG A 76 -0.91 20.04 15.01
CA ARG A 76 -0.94 20.97 16.14
C ARG A 76 -1.12 20.26 17.48
N LEU A 77 -1.64 19.03 17.46
CA LEU A 77 -1.79 18.22 18.65
C LEU A 77 -0.43 17.66 19.11
N PRO A 78 -0.24 17.40 20.42
CA PRO A 78 0.99 16.83 20.96
C PRO A 78 1.09 15.31 20.68
N LEU A 79 1.02 14.93 19.40
CA LEU A 79 1.02 13.53 18.99
C LEU A 79 2.43 12.93 19.05
N PRO A 80 2.59 11.72 19.61
CA PRO A 80 3.88 11.04 19.64
C PRO A 80 4.47 10.86 18.24
N GLN A 81 3.63 10.58 17.23
CA GLN A 81 4.03 10.35 15.85
C GLN A 81 4.77 11.54 15.22
N LYS A 82 4.53 12.77 15.68
CA LYS A 82 5.25 13.96 15.18
C LYS A 82 6.76 13.87 15.43
N LYS A 83 7.17 13.30 16.57
CA LYS A 83 8.58 13.05 16.89
C LYS A 83 9.18 11.99 15.96
N VAL A 84 8.41 10.95 15.63
CA VAL A 84 8.83 9.89 14.70
C VAL A 84 9.05 10.46 13.29
N VAL A 85 8.08 11.21 12.78
CA VAL A 85 8.15 11.83 11.44
C VAL A 85 9.37 12.73 11.34
N ARG A 86 9.55 13.63 12.32
CA ARG A 86 10.71 14.52 12.37
C ARG A 86 12.02 13.74 12.34
N ARG A 87 12.17 12.74 13.22
CA ARG A 87 13.41 11.96 13.30
C ARG A 87 13.70 11.18 12.01
N ASN A 88 12.68 10.59 11.39
CA ASN A 88 12.88 9.89 10.14
C ASN A 88 13.31 10.83 9.00
N ILE A 89 12.72 12.02 8.91
CA ILE A 89 13.10 13.04 7.92
C ILE A 89 14.55 13.50 8.16
N GLU A 90 14.94 13.77 9.41
CA GLU A 90 16.33 14.14 9.76
C GLU A 90 17.35 13.08 9.34
N LEU A 91 17.01 11.80 9.53
CA LEU A 91 17.87 10.67 9.19
C LEU A 91 17.98 10.45 7.68
N CYS A 92 16.87 10.60 6.95
CA CYS A 92 16.84 10.36 5.49
C CYS A 92 17.31 11.55 4.66
N PHE A 93 17.21 12.78 5.19
CA PHE A 93 17.59 14.01 4.49
C PHE A 93 18.52 14.89 5.33
N PRO A 94 19.72 14.39 5.71
CA PRO A 94 20.69 15.14 6.50
C PRO A 94 21.20 16.42 5.80
N GLU A 95 21.06 16.50 4.49
CA GLU A 95 21.43 17.65 3.65
C GLU A 95 20.41 18.80 3.69
N MET A 96 19.14 18.53 4.04
CA MET A 96 18.12 19.57 4.16
C MET A 96 18.34 20.41 5.42
N SER A 97 18.12 21.73 5.31
CA SER A 97 18.09 22.63 6.46
C SER A 97 16.91 22.32 7.41
N GLU A 98 16.99 22.77 8.66
CA GLU A 98 15.91 22.68 9.66
C GLU A 98 14.56 23.19 9.09
N ALA A 99 14.60 24.33 8.37
CA ALA A 99 13.42 24.94 7.78
C ALA A 99 12.80 24.08 6.66
N GLU A 100 13.63 23.46 5.81
CA GLU A 100 13.17 22.56 4.75
C GLU A 100 12.56 21.28 5.33
N ARG A 101 13.22 20.66 6.31
CA ARG A 101 12.68 19.49 7.01
C ARG A 101 11.36 19.81 7.72
N GLN A 102 11.25 21.00 8.30
CA GLN A 102 10.02 21.45 8.93
C GLN A 102 8.88 21.64 7.90
N ARG A 103 9.15 22.23 6.73
CA ARG A 103 8.16 22.33 5.63
C ARG A 103 7.73 20.95 5.13
N LEU A 104 8.68 20.03 4.97
CA LEU A 104 8.40 18.66 4.56
C LEU A 104 7.52 17.93 5.59
N LEU A 105 7.80 18.09 6.88
CA LEU A 105 6.96 17.55 7.95
C LEU A 105 5.52 18.09 7.84
N GLU A 106 5.36 19.40 7.59
CA GLU A 106 4.05 20.03 7.44
C GLU A 106 3.27 19.47 6.24
N GLN A 107 3.94 19.37 5.09
CA GLN A 107 3.36 18.75 3.91
C GLN A 107 3.00 17.29 4.15
N HIS A 108 3.86 16.52 4.82
CA HIS A 108 3.59 15.12 5.14
C HIS A 108 2.31 14.96 5.96
N PHE A 109 2.08 15.79 6.98
CA PHE A 109 0.85 15.71 7.77
C PHE A 109 -0.40 16.01 6.92
N CYS A 110 -0.32 16.93 5.97
CA CYS A 110 -1.39 17.17 4.99
C CYS A 110 -1.67 15.92 4.14
N GLU A 111 -0.62 15.31 3.57
CA GLU A 111 -0.73 14.11 2.73
C GLU A 111 -1.24 12.90 3.53
N ALA A 112 -0.79 12.74 4.78
CA ALA A 112 -1.28 11.71 5.70
C ALA A 112 -2.74 11.94 6.11
N GLY A 113 -3.19 13.19 6.25
CA GLY A 113 -4.60 13.49 6.49
C GLY A 113 -5.52 13.11 5.32
N ILE A 114 -5.01 13.22 4.09
CA ILE A 114 -5.72 12.80 2.87
C ILE A 114 -5.87 11.27 2.77
N SER A 115 -5.03 10.48 3.44
CA SER A 115 -5.16 9.02 3.42
C SER A 115 -6.49 8.51 4.02
N LEU A 116 -7.14 9.31 4.88
CA LEU A 116 -8.45 8.98 5.46
C LEU A 116 -9.58 8.97 4.41
N PRO A 117 -9.87 10.06 3.68
CA PRO A 117 -10.84 10.02 2.60
C PRO A 117 -10.43 9.05 1.49
N GLU A 118 -9.15 8.82 1.24
CA GLU A 118 -8.70 7.78 0.30
C GLU A 118 -9.05 6.36 0.74
N THR A 119 -8.97 6.07 2.04
CA THR A 119 -9.44 4.80 2.60
C THR A 119 -10.95 4.66 2.37
N ALA A 120 -11.72 5.73 2.56
CA ALA A 120 -13.13 5.74 2.22
C ALA A 120 -13.37 5.47 0.73
N PHE A 121 -12.60 6.12 -0.14
CA PHE A 121 -12.71 5.93 -1.57
C PHE A 121 -12.39 4.49 -1.98
N ALA A 122 -11.33 3.94 -1.42
CA ALA A 122 -10.89 2.58 -1.68
C ALA A 122 -12.00 1.56 -1.36
N TRP A 123 -12.74 1.76 -0.27
CA TRP A 123 -13.70 0.78 0.22
C TRP A 123 -15.10 0.96 -0.37
N PHE A 124 -15.49 2.19 -0.71
CA PHE A 124 -16.89 2.51 -1.00
C PHE A 124 -17.14 3.10 -2.39
N LEU A 125 -16.13 3.56 -3.13
CA LEU A 125 -16.37 4.01 -4.51
C LEU A 125 -16.65 2.81 -5.43
N PRO A 126 -17.61 2.94 -6.36
CA PRO A 126 -17.75 2.03 -7.47
C PRO A 126 -16.45 1.91 -8.25
N ARG A 127 -16.21 0.73 -8.81
CA ARG A 127 -14.98 0.40 -9.55
C ARG A 127 -14.69 1.42 -10.65
N GLU A 128 -15.70 1.81 -11.42
CA GLU A 128 -15.58 2.67 -12.59
C GLU A 128 -15.15 4.08 -12.17
N LYS A 129 -15.79 4.62 -11.11
CA LYS A 129 -15.43 5.92 -10.54
C LYS A 129 -14.05 5.91 -9.91
N LEU A 130 -13.62 4.79 -9.31
CA LEU A 130 -12.27 4.66 -8.81
C LEU A 130 -11.25 4.68 -9.97
N LEU A 131 -11.46 3.86 -11.00
CA LEU A 131 -10.54 3.79 -12.14
C LEU A 131 -10.44 5.12 -12.91
N SER A 132 -11.51 5.93 -12.95
CA SER A 132 -11.45 7.27 -13.56
C SER A 132 -10.55 8.26 -12.83
N LEU A 133 -10.16 7.98 -11.58
CA LEU A 133 -9.24 8.82 -10.81
C LEU A 133 -7.77 8.49 -11.08
N ALA A 134 -7.46 7.38 -11.76
CA ALA A 134 -6.10 6.89 -11.92
C ALA A 134 -5.66 6.81 -13.38
N ARG A 135 -4.46 7.32 -13.66
CA ARG A 135 -3.69 6.99 -14.87
C ARG A 135 -2.73 5.84 -14.56
N PHE A 136 -2.76 4.80 -15.38
CA PHE A 136 -1.86 3.65 -15.24
C PHE A 136 -0.69 3.77 -16.22
N GLU A 137 0.52 3.54 -15.70
CA GLU A 137 1.78 3.48 -16.46
C GLU A 137 2.40 2.09 -16.23
N GLY A 138 2.84 1.41 -17.29
CA GLY A 138 3.47 0.09 -17.21
C GLY A 138 2.54 -1.12 -17.04
N LEU A 139 1.22 -0.93 -17.16
CA LEU A 139 0.24 -2.01 -17.04
C LEU A 139 0.38 -3.09 -18.13
N ASP A 140 0.84 -2.71 -19.32
CA ASP A 140 1.03 -3.65 -20.44
C ASP A 140 2.07 -4.73 -20.13
N GLU A 141 3.14 -4.40 -19.40
CA GLU A 141 4.16 -5.38 -18.99
C GLU A 141 3.60 -6.37 -17.96
N PHE A 142 2.83 -5.86 -17.00
CA PHE A 142 2.11 -6.71 -16.05
C PHE A 142 1.20 -7.70 -16.79
N ASP A 143 0.38 -7.22 -17.73
CA ASP A 143 -0.55 -8.05 -18.48
C ASP A 143 0.17 -9.11 -19.33
N ARG A 144 1.29 -8.74 -19.96
CA ARG A 144 2.12 -9.67 -20.73
C ARG A 144 2.69 -10.80 -19.87
N LEU A 145 3.17 -10.48 -18.67
CA LEU A 145 3.72 -11.48 -17.75
C LEU A 145 2.64 -12.45 -17.26
N ILE A 146 1.49 -11.93 -16.87
CA ILE A 146 0.33 -12.76 -16.48
C ILE A 146 -0.12 -13.64 -17.65
N ALA A 147 -0.22 -13.10 -18.87
CA ALA A 147 -0.58 -13.87 -20.06
C ALA A 147 0.43 -14.99 -20.39
N SER A 148 1.71 -14.83 -20.02
CA SER A 148 2.73 -15.86 -20.16
C SER A 148 2.65 -16.98 -19.10
N GLY A 149 1.72 -16.89 -18.15
CA GLY A 149 1.60 -17.82 -17.02
C GLY A 149 2.67 -17.61 -15.93
N ARG A 150 3.44 -16.51 -16.02
CA ARG A 150 4.47 -16.19 -15.04
C ARG A 150 3.86 -15.34 -13.92
N GLY A 151 3.98 -15.83 -12.68
CA GLY A 151 3.53 -15.09 -11.51
C GLY A 151 4.22 -13.72 -11.38
N VAL A 152 3.54 -12.77 -10.74
CA VAL A 152 4.03 -11.39 -10.58
C VAL A 152 3.99 -10.96 -9.12
N ILE A 153 5.10 -10.43 -8.61
CA ILE A 153 5.17 -9.72 -7.34
C ILE A 153 5.17 -8.22 -7.66
N LEU A 154 4.07 -7.54 -7.33
CA LEU A 154 4.00 -6.08 -7.32
C LEU A 154 4.65 -5.59 -6.02
N LEU A 155 5.90 -5.19 -6.13
CA LEU A 155 6.75 -4.78 -5.01
C LEU A 155 6.49 -3.31 -4.69
N ALA A 156 5.70 -3.10 -3.65
CA ALA A 156 5.27 -1.79 -3.20
C ALA A 156 5.99 -1.35 -1.92
N ALA A 157 5.71 -0.12 -1.49
CA ALA A 157 6.15 0.41 -0.21
C ALA A 157 5.04 1.24 0.47
N HIS A 158 5.21 1.53 1.75
CA HIS A 158 4.24 2.28 2.53
C HIS A 158 4.34 3.78 2.24
N PHE A 159 3.53 4.24 1.28
CA PHE A 159 3.22 5.65 1.06
C PHE A 159 1.85 6.00 1.68
N THR A 160 1.53 7.27 1.81
CA THR A 160 0.24 7.75 2.34
C THR A 160 -0.94 7.28 1.49
N THR A 161 -0.71 6.98 0.21
CA THR A 161 -1.68 6.45 -0.77
C THR A 161 -1.88 4.94 -0.68
N LEU A 162 -1.35 4.24 0.34
CA LEU A 162 -1.32 2.77 0.42
C LEU A 162 -2.66 2.08 0.11
N GLU A 163 -3.71 2.51 0.82
CA GLU A 163 -5.03 1.87 0.76
C GLU A 163 -5.69 2.04 -0.60
N ILE A 164 -5.67 3.26 -1.14
CA ILE A 164 -6.23 3.53 -2.46
C ILE A 164 -5.35 2.94 -3.57
N GLY A 165 -4.03 2.90 -3.36
CA GLY A 165 -3.07 2.30 -4.27
C GLY A 165 -3.28 0.81 -4.43
N ALA A 166 -3.42 0.05 -3.33
CA ALA A 166 -3.77 -1.37 -3.40
C ALA A 166 -5.15 -1.59 -4.06
N ARG A 167 -6.06 -0.64 -3.87
CA ARG A 167 -7.39 -0.69 -4.48
C ARG A 167 -7.37 -0.44 -5.99
N PHE A 168 -6.54 0.48 -6.51
CA PHE A 168 -6.45 0.74 -7.94
C PHE A 168 -6.08 -0.50 -8.73
N ILE A 169 -5.04 -1.22 -8.29
CA ILE A 169 -4.61 -2.42 -9.02
C ILE A 169 -5.61 -3.56 -8.88
N THR A 170 -6.24 -3.74 -7.72
CA THR A 170 -7.30 -4.77 -7.55
C THR A 170 -8.61 -4.41 -8.27
N ALA A 171 -8.86 -3.13 -8.57
CA ALA A 171 -9.94 -2.73 -9.49
C ALA A 171 -9.58 -3.05 -10.95
N ALA A 172 -8.33 -2.84 -11.32
CA ALA A 172 -7.86 -3.00 -12.69
C ALA A 172 -7.67 -4.48 -13.07
N ARG A 173 -7.10 -5.30 -12.17
CA ARG A 173 -6.64 -6.66 -12.44
C ARG A 173 -6.86 -7.60 -11.24
N GLU A 174 -6.82 -8.91 -11.52
CA GLU A 174 -6.88 -9.93 -10.48
C GLU A 174 -5.54 -10.00 -9.73
N VAL A 175 -5.51 -9.44 -8.52
CA VAL A 175 -4.33 -9.41 -7.67
C VAL A 175 -4.69 -9.89 -6.27
N HIS A 176 -3.84 -10.73 -5.70
CA HIS A 176 -3.88 -11.14 -4.31
C HIS A 176 -3.26 -10.05 -3.43
N ALA A 177 -4.02 -9.52 -2.48
CA ALA A 177 -3.54 -8.48 -1.59
C ALA A 177 -2.98 -9.10 -0.29
N VAL A 178 -1.73 -8.79 0.02
CA VAL A 178 -1.12 -9.22 1.28
C VAL A 178 -1.52 -8.28 2.41
N TYR A 179 -1.91 -8.83 3.56
CA TYR A 179 -2.29 -8.04 4.73
C TYR A 179 -1.76 -8.65 6.03
N LYS A 180 -1.61 -7.81 7.05
CA LYS A 180 -1.39 -8.27 8.41
C LYS A 180 -2.76 -8.42 9.11
N PRO A 181 -3.10 -9.60 9.66
CA PRO A 181 -4.33 -9.76 10.43
C PRO A 181 -4.46 -8.73 11.55
N SER A 182 -5.64 -8.13 11.67
CA SER A 182 -5.96 -7.23 12.77
C SER A 182 -6.26 -8.04 14.03
N SER A 183 -5.83 -7.55 15.20
CA SER A 183 -6.24 -8.14 16.48
C SER A 183 -7.70 -7.84 16.83
N ASP A 184 -8.32 -6.86 16.16
CA ASP A 184 -9.74 -6.56 16.34
C ASP A 184 -10.59 -7.40 15.35
N PRO A 185 -11.51 -8.26 15.84
CA PRO A 185 -12.33 -9.11 14.98
C PRO A 185 -13.33 -8.34 14.11
N LEU A 186 -13.89 -7.22 14.59
CA LEU A 186 -14.82 -6.40 13.82
C LEU A 186 -14.08 -5.74 12.64
N LEU A 187 -12.91 -5.17 12.89
CA LEU A 187 -12.10 -4.59 11.83
C LEU A 187 -11.63 -5.65 10.82
N SER A 188 -11.33 -6.86 11.29
CA SER A 188 -10.98 -8.00 10.43
C SER A 188 -12.11 -8.37 9.47
N GLU A 189 -13.36 -8.42 9.95
CA GLU A 189 -14.53 -8.65 9.09
C GLU A 189 -14.71 -7.53 8.06
N PHE A 190 -14.48 -6.26 8.44
CA PHE A 190 -14.55 -5.15 7.50
C PHE A 190 -13.47 -5.24 6.42
N PHE A 191 -12.23 -5.54 6.79
CA PHE A 191 -11.16 -5.77 5.81
C PHE A 191 -11.52 -6.93 4.87
N ARG A 192 -12.03 -8.05 5.39
CA ARG A 192 -12.48 -9.19 4.58
C ARG A 192 -13.58 -8.78 3.61
N LYS A 193 -14.59 -8.04 4.09
CA LYS A 193 -15.74 -7.59 3.28
C LYS A 193 -15.33 -6.63 2.17
N TYR A 194 -14.56 -5.59 2.49
CA TYR A 194 -14.27 -4.52 1.53
C TYR A 194 -13.03 -4.77 0.68
N ARG A 195 -11.96 -5.36 1.24
CA ARG A 195 -10.77 -5.72 0.46
C ARG A 195 -10.96 -7.05 -0.27
N GLY A 196 -11.60 -8.04 0.36
CA GLY A 196 -11.83 -9.36 -0.23
C GLY A 196 -12.89 -9.39 -1.33
N ALA A 197 -13.81 -8.42 -1.39
CA ALA A 197 -14.79 -8.33 -2.48
C ALA A 197 -14.17 -7.96 -3.84
N VAL A 198 -12.96 -7.39 -3.83
CA VAL A 198 -12.33 -6.79 -5.01
C VAL A 198 -10.98 -7.41 -5.35
N ALA A 199 -10.21 -7.87 -4.36
CA ALA A 199 -9.01 -8.66 -4.58
C ALA A 199 -9.34 -10.08 -5.07
N ALA A 200 -8.38 -10.73 -5.74
CA ALA A 200 -8.50 -12.15 -6.08
C ALA A 200 -8.57 -13.02 -4.82
N SER A 201 -7.73 -12.69 -3.83
CA SER A 201 -7.91 -13.10 -2.43
C SER A 201 -7.10 -12.19 -1.49
N MET A 202 -7.36 -12.30 -0.20
CA MET A 202 -6.54 -11.70 0.85
C MET A 202 -5.60 -12.77 1.42
N ILE A 203 -4.30 -12.53 1.39
CA ILE A 203 -3.29 -13.46 1.92
C ILE A 203 -2.64 -12.84 3.15
N ALA A 204 -2.65 -13.57 4.27
CA ALA A 204 -1.97 -13.09 5.48
C ALA A 204 -0.45 -13.00 5.23
N SER A 205 0.18 -11.96 5.78
CA SER A 205 1.60 -11.65 5.53
C SER A 205 2.57 -12.76 5.99
N ASP A 206 2.14 -13.59 6.93
CA ASP A 206 2.84 -14.76 7.45
C ASP A 206 2.49 -16.07 6.72
N ASP A 207 1.46 -16.08 5.87
CA ASP A 207 1.09 -17.23 5.03
C ASP A 207 1.90 -17.25 3.72
N ILE A 208 3.21 -17.51 3.88
CA ILE A 208 4.14 -17.64 2.76
C ILE A 208 3.73 -18.78 1.80
N ARG A 209 3.08 -19.83 2.31
CA ARG A 209 2.64 -20.97 1.49
C ARG A 209 1.53 -20.57 0.52
N ALA A 210 0.56 -19.76 0.97
CA ALA A 210 -0.46 -19.22 0.09
C ALA A 210 0.12 -18.29 -0.98
N MET A 211 1.08 -17.43 -0.62
CA MET A 211 1.76 -16.57 -1.60
C MET A 211 2.48 -17.38 -2.68
N VAL A 212 3.27 -18.40 -2.27
CA VAL A 212 3.98 -19.27 -3.22
C VAL A 212 3.01 -20.01 -4.14
N ARG A 213 1.88 -20.51 -3.62
CA ARG A 213 0.85 -21.17 -4.43
C ARG A 213 0.23 -20.23 -5.45
N ALA A 214 -0.13 -19.02 -5.05
CA ALA A 214 -0.71 -18.01 -5.94
C ALA A 214 0.27 -17.64 -7.07
N LEU A 215 1.54 -17.41 -6.74
CA LEU A 215 2.57 -17.05 -7.72
C LEU A 215 2.89 -18.20 -8.68
N LYS A 216 3.00 -19.45 -8.18
CA LYS A 216 3.21 -20.63 -9.03
C LYS A 216 2.03 -20.92 -9.96
N ALA A 217 0.83 -20.46 -9.63
CA ALA A 217 -0.34 -20.56 -10.47
C ALA A 217 -0.42 -19.45 -11.55
N GLY A 218 0.63 -18.63 -11.70
CA GLY A 218 0.65 -17.51 -12.64
C GLY A 218 -0.09 -16.25 -12.15
N GLY A 219 -0.48 -16.21 -10.87
CA GLY A 219 -1.18 -15.07 -10.29
C GLY A 219 -0.26 -13.92 -9.85
N ALA A 220 -0.87 -12.79 -9.53
CA ALA A 220 -0.18 -11.60 -9.03
C ALA A 220 -0.37 -11.40 -7.52
N VAL A 221 0.69 -11.02 -6.81
CA VAL A 221 0.66 -10.67 -5.38
C VAL A 221 1.12 -9.23 -5.20
N TRP A 222 0.32 -8.42 -4.52
CA TRP A 222 0.70 -7.08 -4.06
C TRP A 222 1.40 -7.19 -2.69
N TYR A 223 2.65 -6.71 -2.60
CA TYR A 223 3.50 -6.94 -1.44
C TYR A 223 4.33 -5.71 -1.05
N ALA A 224 4.21 -5.25 0.19
CA ALA A 224 4.95 -4.10 0.74
C ALA A 224 5.80 -4.48 1.97
N PRO A 225 7.08 -4.86 1.78
CA PRO A 225 7.95 -5.34 2.87
C PRO A 225 8.85 -4.27 3.52
N ASP A 226 8.61 -2.98 3.28
CA ASP A 226 9.49 -1.86 3.68
C ASP A 226 9.37 -1.43 5.15
N GLN A 227 8.52 -2.06 5.94
CA GLN A 227 8.44 -1.80 7.38
C GLN A 227 9.58 -2.47 8.16
N ALA A 228 9.88 -1.94 9.35
CA ALA A 228 10.82 -2.57 10.28
C ALA A 228 10.38 -3.99 10.63
N PHE A 229 11.25 -4.98 10.36
CA PHE A 229 11.01 -6.38 10.65
C PHE A 229 12.17 -6.94 11.46
N ARG A 230 11.85 -7.62 12.56
CA ARG A 230 12.82 -8.20 13.51
C ARG A 230 12.56 -9.68 13.78
N GLY A 231 11.73 -10.31 12.95
CA GLY A 231 11.44 -11.72 13.07
C GLY A 231 12.54 -12.59 12.46
N LYS A 232 12.26 -13.89 12.38
CA LYS A 232 13.11 -14.85 11.67
C LYS A 232 13.26 -14.44 10.20
N GLY A 233 14.51 -14.38 9.71
CA GLY A 233 14.82 -13.94 8.35
C GLY A 233 14.92 -12.41 8.19
N ALA A 234 15.00 -11.66 9.29
CA ALA A 234 15.39 -10.26 9.25
C ALA A 234 16.91 -10.15 9.02
N GLU A 235 17.31 -9.29 8.09
CA GLU A 235 18.70 -8.94 7.83
C GLU A 235 18.90 -7.43 8.03
N MET A 236 20.14 -7.03 8.31
CA MET A 236 20.52 -5.61 8.38
C MET A 236 20.88 -5.13 6.98
N VAL A 237 19.99 -4.34 6.38
CA VAL A 237 20.17 -3.82 5.01
C VAL A 237 20.11 -2.29 5.06
N PRO A 238 21.07 -1.55 4.48
CA PRO A 238 21.05 -0.09 4.47
C PRO A 238 19.79 0.49 3.81
N PHE A 239 19.16 1.47 4.45
CA PHE A 239 18.08 2.31 3.90
C PHE A 239 18.41 3.77 4.24
N PHE A 240 18.54 4.62 3.22
CA PHE A 240 19.17 5.93 3.27
C PHE A 240 20.56 5.88 3.93
N GLY A 241 21.35 4.86 3.57
CA GLY A 241 22.68 4.62 4.14
C GLY A 241 22.69 4.12 5.59
N ILE A 242 21.53 4.02 6.24
CA ILE A 242 21.43 3.60 7.65
C ILE A 242 21.05 2.11 7.71
N PRO A 243 21.82 1.25 8.40
CA PRO A 243 21.50 -0.17 8.47
C PRO A 243 20.18 -0.39 9.22
N VAL A 244 19.18 -1.00 8.57
CA VAL A 244 17.85 -1.26 9.16
C VAL A 244 17.48 -2.76 9.10
N ALA A 245 16.91 -3.28 10.18
CA ALA A 245 16.38 -4.64 10.22
C ALA A 245 15.18 -4.79 9.27
N THR A 246 15.32 -5.65 8.25
CA THR A 246 14.42 -5.72 7.10
C THR A 246 14.11 -7.16 6.73
N ASN A 247 12.87 -7.39 6.28
CA ASN A 247 12.45 -8.67 5.76
C ASN A 247 13.01 -8.92 4.35
N THR A 248 13.73 -10.02 4.14
CA THR A 248 14.33 -10.39 2.85
C THR A 248 13.48 -11.39 2.04
N ALA A 249 12.22 -11.60 2.45
CA ALA A 249 11.33 -12.62 1.86
C ALA A 249 11.04 -12.44 0.36
N THR A 250 11.13 -11.22 -0.19
CA THR A 250 10.90 -10.98 -1.63
C THR A 250 11.84 -11.81 -2.51
N SER A 251 13.14 -11.83 -2.18
CA SER A 251 14.13 -12.64 -2.91
C SER A 251 13.76 -14.13 -2.89
N ARG A 252 13.37 -14.64 -1.71
CA ARG A 252 12.97 -16.03 -1.53
C ARG A 252 11.68 -16.37 -2.28
N LEU A 253 10.67 -15.50 -2.23
CA LEU A 253 9.42 -15.69 -2.95
C LEU A 253 9.66 -15.76 -4.46
N ALA A 254 10.43 -14.81 -5.01
CA ALA A 254 10.79 -14.82 -6.43
C ALA A 254 11.55 -16.11 -6.81
N ARG A 255 12.51 -16.54 -5.98
CA ARG A 255 13.31 -17.75 -6.26
C ARG A 255 12.48 -19.03 -6.27
N LEU A 256 11.57 -19.17 -5.30
CA LEU A 256 10.74 -20.37 -5.16
C LEU A 256 9.67 -20.51 -6.26
N THR A 257 9.32 -19.39 -6.91
CA THR A 257 8.15 -19.31 -7.78
C THR A 257 8.50 -18.99 -9.24
N GLY A 258 9.70 -18.43 -9.49
CA GLY A 258 10.05 -17.87 -10.80
C GLY A 258 9.32 -16.56 -11.12
N ALA A 259 8.61 -15.97 -10.14
CA ALA A 259 7.82 -14.77 -10.36
C ALA A 259 8.67 -13.58 -10.79
N ALA A 260 8.14 -12.77 -11.70
CA ALA A 260 8.72 -11.47 -12.02
C ALA A 260 8.43 -10.49 -10.87
N VAL A 261 9.37 -9.59 -10.57
CA VAL A 261 9.23 -8.59 -9.51
C VAL A 261 9.16 -7.22 -10.14
N LEU A 262 8.02 -6.53 -10.01
CA LEU A 262 7.76 -5.23 -10.65
C LEU A 262 7.59 -4.18 -9.55
N PRO A 263 8.35 -3.07 -9.55
CA PRO A 263 8.12 -1.96 -8.64
C PRO A 263 6.71 -1.39 -8.83
N TYR A 264 6.01 -1.11 -7.73
CA TYR A 264 4.64 -0.58 -7.75
C TYR A 264 4.53 0.64 -6.83
N PHE A 265 4.32 1.81 -7.42
CA PHE A 265 4.19 3.08 -6.68
C PHE A 265 2.97 3.87 -7.14
N VAL A 266 2.35 4.59 -6.22
CA VAL A 266 1.15 5.40 -6.48
C VAL A 266 1.37 6.82 -5.99
N GLU A 267 1.37 7.74 -6.93
CA GLU A 267 1.47 9.17 -6.70
C GLU A 267 0.09 9.79 -6.64
N ARG A 268 -0.19 10.53 -5.57
CA ARG A 268 -1.26 11.52 -5.55
C ARG A 268 -0.77 12.77 -6.29
N LEU A 269 -1.46 13.19 -7.34
CA LEU A 269 -1.12 14.40 -8.08
C LEU A 269 -1.56 15.65 -7.30
N PRO A 270 -0.95 16.83 -7.59
CA PRO A 270 -1.34 18.08 -6.96
C PRO A 270 -2.84 18.39 -7.09
N GLY A 271 -3.38 19.06 -6.07
CA GLY A 271 -4.77 19.50 -6.05
C GLY A 271 -5.74 18.33 -6.16
N GLU A 272 -6.43 18.26 -7.30
CA GLU A 272 -7.55 17.35 -7.56
C GLU A 272 -7.33 16.53 -8.84
N GLU A 273 -6.10 16.50 -9.36
CA GLU A 273 -5.74 15.87 -10.64
C GLU A 273 -5.76 14.33 -10.62
N GLY A 274 -6.03 13.73 -9.47
CA GLY A 274 -6.14 12.28 -9.31
C GLY A 274 -4.79 11.63 -8.99
N TYR A 275 -4.54 10.47 -9.61
CA TYR A 275 -3.42 9.61 -9.26
C TYR A 275 -2.69 9.09 -10.49
N VAL A 276 -1.39 8.86 -10.33
CA VAL A 276 -0.60 8.05 -11.27
C VAL A 276 -0.20 6.76 -10.57
N VAL A 277 -0.62 5.64 -11.14
CA VAL A 277 -0.22 4.28 -10.73
C VAL A 277 0.90 3.85 -11.66
N ARG A 278 2.12 3.73 -11.12
CA ARG A 278 3.30 3.30 -11.89
C ARG A 278 3.66 1.87 -11.54
N ILE A 279 3.69 1.05 -12.58
CA ILE A 279 4.27 -0.28 -12.56
C ILE A 279 5.60 -0.16 -13.30
N GLY A 280 6.71 -0.25 -12.57
CA GLY A 280 8.04 -0.24 -13.16
C GLY A 280 8.33 -1.52 -13.93
N PRO A 281 9.39 -1.52 -14.76
CA PRO A 281 9.83 -2.72 -15.45
C PRO A 281 10.20 -3.82 -14.47
N ALA A 282 10.08 -5.09 -14.89
CA ALA A 282 10.52 -6.20 -14.07
C ALA A 282 12.01 -6.05 -13.71
N LEU A 283 12.35 -6.29 -12.44
CA LEU A 283 13.75 -6.22 -12.00
C LEU A 283 14.59 -7.25 -12.75
N GLU A 284 15.56 -6.76 -13.51
CA GLU A 284 16.50 -7.60 -14.24
C GLU A 284 17.36 -8.40 -13.27
N ASN A 285 17.72 -9.63 -13.65
CA ASN A 285 18.56 -10.52 -12.85
C ASN A 285 18.08 -10.67 -11.39
N PHE A 286 16.74 -10.71 -11.19
CA PHE A 286 16.12 -10.87 -9.87
C PHE A 286 15.36 -12.19 -9.77
N PRO A 287 15.53 -12.96 -8.68
CA PRO A 287 16.44 -12.71 -7.57
C PRO A 287 17.90 -13.01 -7.93
N GLY A 288 18.84 -12.27 -7.34
CA GLY A 288 20.27 -12.44 -7.54
C GLY A 288 20.84 -13.64 -6.77
N ALA A 289 22.13 -13.60 -6.43
CA ALA A 289 22.79 -14.66 -5.66
C ALA A 289 22.40 -14.63 -4.17
N ASP A 290 22.22 -13.43 -3.60
CA ASP A 290 22.00 -13.23 -2.18
C ASP A 290 20.81 -12.30 -1.90
N SER A 291 20.10 -12.58 -0.81
CA SER A 291 18.86 -11.87 -0.47
C SER A 291 19.10 -10.47 0.10
N VAL A 292 20.32 -10.16 0.56
CA VAL A 292 20.67 -8.84 1.11
C VAL A 292 20.83 -7.84 -0.03
N SER A 293 21.59 -8.17 -1.07
CA SER A 293 21.73 -7.38 -2.30
C SER A 293 20.39 -7.18 -3.00
N ASP A 294 19.57 -8.22 -3.10
CA ASP A 294 18.20 -8.10 -3.62
C ASP A 294 17.34 -7.11 -2.81
N THR A 295 17.49 -7.13 -1.48
CA THR A 295 16.75 -6.21 -0.60
C THR A 295 17.31 -4.79 -0.68
N LEU A 296 18.62 -4.62 -0.87
CA LEU A 296 19.25 -3.33 -1.08
C LEU A 296 18.72 -2.67 -2.37
N ARG A 297 18.61 -3.43 -3.47
CA ARG A 297 17.96 -2.94 -4.70
C ARG A 297 16.53 -2.46 -4.46
N HIS A 298 15.77 -3.17 -3.62
CA HIS A 298 14.43 -2.71 -3.24
C HIS A 298 14.48 -1.42 -2.43
N HIS A 299 15.40 -1.29 -1.49
CA HIS A 299 15.60 -0.03 -0.76
C HIS A 299 15.93 1.11 -1.70
N GLU A 300 16.89 0.95 -2.62
CA GLU A 300 17.26 1.97 -3.61
C GLU A 300 16.06 2.46 -4.42
N LEU A 301 15.18 1.54 -4.85
CA LEU A 301 13.92 1.89 -5.53
C LEU A 301 12.99 2.73 -4.65
N ILE A 302 12.83 2.35 -3.39
CA ILE A 302 12.04 3.12 -2.43
C ILE A 302 12.69 4.48 -2.21
N GLU A 303 13.99 4.55 -1.96
CA GLU A 303 14.68 5.82 -1.71
C GLU A 303 14.58 6.77 -2.90
N ALA A 304 14.69 6.26 -4.13
CA ALA A 304 14.47 7.06 -5.34
C ALA A 304 13.05 7.65 -5.37
N GLU A 305 12.04 6.84 -5.07
CA GLU A 305 10.64 7.30 -5.04
C GLU A 305 10.37 8.25 -3.87
N VAL A 306 10.98 8.02 -2.71
CA VAL A 306 10.91 8.91 -1.54
C VAL A 306 11.57 10.26 -1.84
N ARG A 307 12.70 10.29 -2.57
CA ARG A 307 13.31 11.56 -3.01
C ARG A 307 12.41 12.31 -4.01
N ARG A 308 11.65 11.58 -4.82
CA ARG A 308 10.69 12.16 -5.78
C ARG A 308 9.42 12.68 -5.11
N LEU A 309 8.90 11.96 -4.11
CA LEU A 309 7.64 12.25 -3.40
C LEU A 309 7.81 12.27 -1.88
N PRO A 310 8.69 13.12 -1.31
CA PRO A 310 9.09 12.99 0.08
C PRO A 310 7.91 13.18 1.05
N ALA A 311 6.96 14.06 0.76
CA ALA A 311 5.80 14.28 1.63
C ALA A 311 4.84 13.07 1.66
N GLN A 312 4.81 12.27 0.58
CA GLN A 312 3.88 11.15 0.46
C GLN A 312 4.41 9.85 1.04
N TYR A 313 5.70 9.73 1.39
CA TYR A 313 6.19 8.55 2.11
C TYR A 313 5.57 8.48 3.52
N LEU A 314 5.26 7.28 4.02
CA LEU A 314 4.58 7.12 5.30
C LEU A 314 5.56 7.21 6.48
N TRP A 315 6.04 8.43 6.75
CA TRP A 315 7.00 8.75 7.83
C TRP A 315 6.50 8.43 9.25
N LEU A 316 5.23 8.08 9.41
CA LEU A 316 4.63 7.68 10.69
C LEU A 316 5.21 6.36 11.23
N HIS A 317 5.79 5.52 10.37
CA HIS A 317 6.39 4.26 10.80
C HIS A 317 7.75 4.45 11.47
N LYS A 318 7.97 3.71 12.56
CA LYS A 318 9.26 3.70 13.27
C LYS A 318 10.29 2.81 12.55
N ARG A 319 10.60 3.13 11.29
CA ARG A 319 11.49 2.34 10.41
C ARG A 319 12.87 2.13 11.04
N PHE A 320 13.41 3.18 11.67
CA PHE A 320 14.73 3.19 12.31
C PHE A 320 14.73 2.81 13.80
N LYS A 321 13.63 2.26 14.33
CA LYS A 321 13.56 1.84 15.74
C LYS A 321 14.74 0.95 16.08
N GLY A 322 15.43 1.21 17.19
CA GLY A 322 16.42 0.30 17.80
C GLY A 322 17.80 0.24 17.13
N LEU A 323 18.26 1.33 16.49
CA LEU A 323 19.53 1.38 15.76
C LEU A 323 20.62 2.25 16.40
N SER A 324 20.28 3.16 17.31
CA SER A 324 21.28 3.92 18.08
C SER A 324 20.80 4.18 19.50
N ALA A 325 21.73 4.41 20.43
CA ALA A 325 21.42 4.92 21.77
C ALA A 325 20.61 6.25 21.70
N GLU A 326 20.79 7.00 20.59
CA GLU A 326 20.07 8.24 20.26
C GLU A 326 18.70 8.05 19.60
N TYR A 327 18.33 6.83 19.16
CA TYR A 327 16.92 6.50 18.89
C TYR A 327 16.21 6.26 20.24
N SER A 328 16.44 7.14 21.20
CA SER A 328 15.80 7.19 22.50
C SER A 328 14.43 7.86 22.38
N VAL A 329 13.62 7.45 21.39
CA VAL A 329 12.19 7.69 21.49
C VAL A 329 11.62 6.58 22.38
N ARG A 330 11.94 6.69 23.68
CA ARG A 330 11.22 5.96 24.72
C ARG A 330 9.76 6.37 24.60
N TYR A 331 8.89 5.42 24.30
CA TYR A 331 7.46 5.53 24.55
C TYR A 331 7.12 4.50 25.59
#